data_AF-A0A8T6UUN7-F1
#
_entry.id   AF-A0A8T6UUN7-F1
#
_cell.length_a   1.000
_cell.length_b   1.000
_cell.length_c   1.000
_cell.angle_alpha   90.00
_cell.angle_beta   90.00
_cell.angle_gamma   90.00
#
_symmetry.space_group_name_H-M   'P 1'
#
loop_
_entity.id
_entity.type
_entity.pdbx_description
1 polymer ?
#
loop_
_entity_poly.entity_id
_entity_poly.type
_entity_poly.pdbx_seq_one_letter_code
_entity_poly.pdbx_strand_id
1 'polypeptide(L)'
;LFTAMFVHVHLFHLLGNMLFLLIFGARGEELFSEKEFFFIYLGGGLSGNLLTLLMGPSTVSAGASGAIFGMFGACVIYLGQTSGQSIIGALV
;
A
#
# COMPACT_ATOMS: atom_id res chain seq x y z
N LEU A 1 11.49 -11.92 -0.04
CA LEU A 1 10.18 -11.28 -0.26
C LEU A 1 9.87 -10.26 0.84
N PHE A 2 9.73 -10.68 2.11
CA PHE A 2 9.39 -9.75 3.21
C PHE A 2 10.47 -8.70 3.49
N THR A 3 11.72 -9.12 3.71
CA THR A 3 12.83 -8.22 4.08
C THR A 3 13.15 -7.18 3.00
N ALA A 4 12.87 -7.49 1.73
CA ALA A 4 13.05 -6.56 0.62
C ALA A 4 12.18 -5.29 0.74
N MET A 5 11.07 -5.35 1.49
CA MET A 5 10.20 -4.20 1.74
C MET A 5 10.88 -3.10 2.56
N PHE A 6 11.94 -3.43 3.31
CA PHE A 6 12.62 -2.49 4.21
C PHE A 6 13.95 -1.96 3.65
N VAL A 7 14.45 -2.56 2.55
CA VAL A 7 15.71 -2.16 1.92
C VAL A 7 15.45 -1.12 0.84
N HIS A 8 16.27 -0.06 0.78
CA HIS A 8 16.15 0.99 -0.23
C HIS A 8 17.49 1.21 -0.94
N VAL A 9 17.44 1.31 -2.27
CA VAL A 9 18.63 1.40 -3.14
C VAL A 9 19.38 2.72 -2.98
N HIS A 10 18.69 3.83 -2.73
CA HIS A 10 19.30 5.15 -2.57
C HIS A 10 18.46 6.06 -1.66
N LEU A 11 19.06 7.15 -1.18
CA LEU A 11 18.43 8.06 -0.21
C LEU A 11 17.12 8.67 -0.73
N PHE A 12 17.09 9.15 -1.98
CA PHE A 12 15.85 9.70 -2.56
C PHE A 12 14.74 8.65 -2.67
N HIS A 13 15.08 7.37 -2.87
CA HIS A 13 14.09 6.30 -2.89
C HIS A 13 13.48 6.11 -1.51
N LEU A 14 14.32 6.09 -0.46
CA LEU A 14 13.86 6.03 0.92
C LEU A 14 12.97 7.23 1.26
N LEU A 15 13.43 8.46 0.99
CA LEU A 15 12.67 9.68 1.29
C LEU A 15 11.32 9.71 0.58
N GLY A 16 11.26 9.32 -0.70
CA GLY A 16 10.01 9.21 -1.44
C GLY A 16 9.05 8.20 -0.80
N ASN A 17 9.53 7.00 -0.47
CA ASN A 17 8.71 6.00 0.20
C ASN A 17 8.20 6.49 1.56
N MET A 18 9.05 7.14 2.37
CA MET A 18 8.63 7.66 3.67
C MET A 18 7.61 8.79 3.53
N LEU A 19 7.76 9.68 2.55
CA LEU A 19 6.78 10.74 2.28
C LEU A 19 5.42 10.17 1.88
N PHE A 20 5.40 9.22 0.94
CA PHE A 20 4.14 8.60 0.52
C PHE A 20 3.54 7.69 1.60
N LEU A 21 4.38 7.03 2.41
CA LEU A 21 3.92 6.30 3.57
C LEU A 21 3.32 7.24 4.62
N LEU A 22 3.89 8.43 4.83
CA LEU A 22 3.29 9.42 5.72
C LEU A 22 1.90 9.84 5.21
N ILE A 23 1.75 10.08 3.92
CA ILE A 23 0.49 10.54 3.33
C ILE A 23 -0.57 9.43 3.31
N PHE A 24 -0.26 8.30 2.67
CA PHE A 24 -1.23 7.21 2.48
C PHE A 24 -1.32 6.30 3.70
N GLY A 25 -0.26 6.19 4.49
CA GLY A 25 -0.28 5.50 5.77
C GLY A 25 -1.17 6.23 6.77
N ALA A 26 -0.98 7.54 6.97
CA ALA A 26 -1.87 8.30 7.87
C ALA A 26 -3.33 8.23 7.42
N ARG A 27 -3.59 8.34 6.10
CA ARG A 27 -4.94 8.17 5.57
C ARG A 27 -5.48 6.75 5.79
N GLY A 28 -4.63 5.72 5.69
CA GLY A 28 -4.98 4.34 5.98
C GLY A 28 -5.34 4.13 7.45
N GLU A 29 -4.61 4.73 8.39
CA GLU A 29 -4.91 4.67 9.84
C GLU A 29 -6.26 5.32 10.19
N GLU A 30 -6.67 6.36 9.45
CA GLU A 30 -7.99 6.98 9.60
C GLU A 30 -9.13 6.13 9.06
N LEU A 31 -8.89 5.35 8.00
CA LEU A 31 -9.91 4.62 7.26
C LEU A 31 -10.06 3.16 7.68
N PHE A 32 -8.98 2.54 8.19
CA PHE A 32 -8.91 1.11 8.46
C PHE A 32 -8.53 0.85 9.92
N SER A 33 -8.97 -0.29 10.46
CA SER A 33 -8.45 -0.78 11.74
C SER A 33 -6.97 -1.16 11.62
N GLU A 34 -6.28 -1.23 12.77
CA GLU A 34 -4.86 -1.62 12.84
C GLU A 34 -4.57 -2.96 12.12
N LYS A 35 -5.48 -3.94 12.26
CA LYS A 35 -5.34 -5.25 11.61
C LYS A 35 -5.48 -5.15 10.10
N GLU A 36 -6.48 -4.42 9.62
CA GLU A 36 -6.70 -4.22 8.20
C GLU A 36 -5.52 -3.48 7.57
N PHE A 37 -5.05 -2.41 8.22
CA PHE A 37 -3.86 -1.68 7.80
C PHE A 37 -2.65 -2.62 7.65
N PHE A 38 -2.39 -3.43 8.69
CA PHE A 38 -1.27 -4.37 8.69
C PHE A 38 -1.35 -5.37 7.51
N PHE A 39 -2.52 -5.97 7.29
CA PHE A 39 -2.70 -6.94 6.20
C PHE A 39 -2.69 -6.29 4.81
N ILE A 40 -3.23 -5.09 4.65
CA ILE A 40 -3.18 -4.33 3.39
C ILE A 40 -1.72 -4.00 3.06
N TYR A 41 -0.97 -3.47 4.04
CA TYR A 41 0.43 -3.10 3.86
C TYR A 41 1.30 -4.32 3.50
N LEU A 42 1.21 -5.39 4.29
CA LEU A 42 1.97 -6.61 4.02
C LEU A 42 1.55 -7.30 2.73
N GLY A 43 0.24 -7.40 2.47
CA GLY A 43 -0.29 -7.99 1.24
C GLY A 43 0.18 -7.25 -0.01
N GLY A 44 0.15 -5.91 0.02
CA GLY A 44 0.65 -5.07 -1.06
C GLY A 44 2.15 -5.23 -1.29
N GLY A 45 2.95 -5.21 -0.23
CA GLY A 45 4.40 -5.37 -0.34
C GLY A 45 4.82 -6.76 -0.83
N LEU A 46 4.20 -7.82 -0.30
CA LEU A 46 4.49 -9.19 -0.70
C LEU A 46 4.06 -9.47 -2.15
N SER A 47 2.88 -9.00 -2.56
CA SER A 47 2.40 -9.14 -3.94
C SER A 47 3.27 -8.38 -4.94
N GLY A 48 3.69 -7.15 -4.61
CA GLY A 48 4.62 -6.37 -5.44
C GLY A 48 5.99 -7.06 -5.60
N ASN A 49 6.55 -7.58 -4.50
CA ASN A 49 7.83 -8.29 -4.54
C ASN A 49 7.73 -9.62 -5.27
N LEU A 50 6.59 -10.33 -5.13
CA LEU A 50 6.31 -11.55 -5.89
C LEU A 50 6.19 -11.26 -7.39
N LEU A 51 5.49 -10.20 -7.77
CA LEU A 51 5.40 -9.80 -9.18
C LEU A 51 6.79 -9.50 -9.76
N THR A 52 7.62 -8.78 -9.01
CA THR A 52 9.00 -8.48 -9.44
C THR A 52 9.83 -9.76 -9.61
N LEU A 53 9.67 -10.74 -8.70
CA LEU A 53 10.31 -12.05 -8.81
C LEU A 53 9.90 -12.80 -10.10
N LEU A 54 8.62 -12.73 -10.47
CA LEU A 54 8.08 -13.36 -11.68
C LEU A 54 8.58 -12.69 -12.98
N MET A 55 9.01 -11.43 -12.93
CA MET A 55 9.60 -10.72 -14.08
C MET A 55 11.02 -11.20 -14.43
N GLY A 56 11.63 -12.03 -13.58
CA GLY A 56 12.90 -12.69 -13.84
C GLY A 56 14.05 -12.22 -12.94
N PRO A 57 15.13 -13.00 -12.87
CA PRO A 57 16.21 -12.86 -11.88
C PRO A 57 17.09 -11.60 -12.06
N SER A 58 17.03 -10.95 -13.22
CA SER A 58 17.72 -9.68 -13.48
C SER A 58 17.01 -8.47 -12.86
N THR A 59 15.77 -8.64 -12.39
CA THR A 59 14.97 -7.55 -11.82
C THR A 59 15.17 -7.48 -10.31
N VAL A 60 15.80 -6.39 -9.84
CA VAL A 60 16.00 -6.16 -8.41
C VAL A 60 14.72 -5.61 -7.78
N SER A 61 14.25 -6.28 -6.72
CA SER A 61 13.13 -5.82 -5.91
C SER A 61 13.65 -5.30 -4.57
N ALA A 62 13.43 -4.01 -4.30
CA ALA A 62 13.77 -3.37 -3.03
C ALA A 62 12.86 -2.17 -2.81
N GLY A 63 12.32 -2.01 -1.60
CA GLY A 63 11.59 -0.82 -1.17
C GLY A 63 10.17 -1.12 -0.70
N ALA A 64 9.60 -0.15 0.00
CA ALA A 64 8.24 -0.22 0.56
C ALA A 64 7.14 0.09 -0.47
N SER A 65 7.50 0.42 -1.71
CA SER A 65 6.58 1.02 -2.69
C SER A 65 5.39 0.13 -3.03
N GLY A 66 5.58 -1.19 -3.14
CA GLY A 66 4.47 -2.13 -3.34
C GLY A 66 3.44 -2.10 -2.21
N ALA A 67 3.89 -1.98 -0.96
CA ALA A 67 3.01 -1.84 0.20
C ALA A 67 2.27 -0.50 0.22
N ILE A 68 2.96 0.57 -0.14
CA ILE A 68 2.39 1.93 -0.21
C ILE A 68 1.32 2.00 -1.31
N PHE A 69 1.59 1.47 -2.51
CA PHE A 69 0.60 1.42 -3.59
C PHE A 69 -0.58 0.50 -3.24
N GLY A 70 -0.34 -0.58 -2.49
CA GLY A 70 -1.40 -1.40 -1.92
C GLY A 70 -2.31 -0.60 -0.97
N MET A 71 -1.72 0.17 -0.05
CA MET A 71 -2.45 1.04 0.87
C MET A 71 -3.22 2.14 0.12
N PHE A 72 -2.58 2.79 -0.84
CA PHE A 72 -3.22 3.79 -1.70
C PHE A 72 -4.44 3.20 -2.43
N GLY A 73 -4.29 2.03 -3.06
CA GLY A 73 -5.38 1.34 -3.74
C GLY A 73 -6.55 1.01 -2.80
N ALA A 74 -6.25 0.53 -1.60
CA ALA A 74 -7.27 0.28 -0.58
C ALA A 74 -8.03 1.56 -0.20
N CYS A 75 -7.32 2.66 0.06
CA CYS A 75 -7.94 3.95 0.36
C CYS A 75 -8.87 4.42 -0.77
N VAL A 76 -8.44 4.29 -2.03
CA VAL A 76 -9.25 4.68 -3.20
C VAL A 76 -10.51 3.82 -3.29
N ILE A 77 -10.40 2.51 -3.12
CA ILE A 77 -11.54 1.57 -3.16
C ILE A 77 -12.54 1.91 -2.05
N TYR A 78 -12.06 2.09 -0.82
CA TYR A 78 -12.91 2.40 0.33
C TYR A 78 -13.70 3.70 0.11
N LEU A 79 -13.01 4.79 -0.25
CA LEU A 79 -13.64 6.08 -0.50
C LEU A 79 -14.64 6.05 -1.67
N GLY A 80 -14.34 5.27 -2.71
CA GLY A 80 -15.26 5.05 -3.83
C GLY A 80 -16.54 4.33 -3.41
N GLN A 81 -16.44 3.33 -2.53
CA GLN A 81 -17.59 2.58 -2.02
C GLN A 81 -18.47 3.45 -1.11
N THR A 82 -17.88 4.23 -0.21
CA THR A 82 -18.63 5.14 0.68
C THR A 82 -19.38 6.21 -0.11
N SER A 83 -18.79 6.73 -1.19
CA SER A 83 -19.43 7.73 -2.05
C SER A 83 -20.72 7.20 -2.68
N GLY A 84 -20.72 5.93 -3.14
CA GLY A 84 -21.91 5.28 -3.72
C GLY A 84 -23.00 4.91 -2.70
N GLN A 85 -22.63 4.71 -1.43
CA GLN A 85 -23.57 4.37 -0.36
C GLN A 85 -24.28 5.59 0.25
N SER A 86 -23.77 6.81 0.02
CA SER A 86 -24.23 8.03 0.70
C SER A 86 -25.69 8.43 0.44
N ILE A 87 -26.33 7.96 -0.64
CA ILE A 87 -27.75 8.22 -0.93
C ILE A 87 -28.60 6.96 -0.70
N ILE A 88 -28.12 5.79 -1.08
CA ILE A 88 -28.88 4.53 -0.99
C ILE A 88 -28.88 3.99 0.45
N GLY A 89 -27.75 4.07 1.16
CA GLY A 89 -27.61 3.63 2.55
C GLY A 89 -28.18 4.60 3.59
N ALA A 90 -28.48 5.84 3.20
CA ALA A 90 -29.18 6.81 4.06
C ALA A 90 -30.71 6.69 3.96
N LEU A 91 -31.22 5.98 2.94
CA LEU A 91 -32.64 5.82 2.64
C LEU A 91 -33.19 4.41 2.94
N VAL A 92 -32.33 3.47 3.33
CA VAL A 92 -32.66 2.12 3.82
C VAL A 92 -32.34 2.05 5.30
#